data_AF-A0A9W7L2N4-F1
#
_entry.id   AF-A0A9W7L2N4-F1
#
_cell.length_a   1.000
_cell.length_b   1.000
_cell.length_c   1.000
_cell.angle_alpha   90.00
_cell.angle_beta   90.00
_cell.angle_gamma   90.00
#
_symmetry.space_group_name_H-M   'P 1'
#
loop_
_entity.id
_entity.type
_entity.pdbx_description
1 polymer ?
#
loop_
_entity_poly.entity_id
_entity_poly.type
_entity_poly.pdbx_seq_one_letter_code
_entity_poly.pdbx_strand_id
1 'polypeptide(L)'
;MAPITSVFSVPGALGSNSAYVNPHGAVHQTITLRSVSSSVALEASLPTLTDTWFPGYAWTVLYCGCGEHLGWKFTLIPPAERGDSVTEFYGIRASALTSER
;
A
#
# COMPACT_ATOMS: atom_id res chain seq x y z
N MET A 1 11.12 -12.72 -1.75
CA MET A 1 10.89 -11.58 -2.67
C MET A 1 9.50 -11.72 -3.29
N ALA A 2 8.69 -10.66 -3.35
CA ALA A 2 7.39 -10.71 -4.03
C ALA A 2 7.63 -10.42 -5.53
N PRO A 3 7.26 -11.31 -6.46
CA PRO A 3 7.41 -11.03 -7.89
C PRO A 3 6.55 -9.82 -8.29
N ILE A 4 7.12 -8.88 -9.04
CA ILE A 4 6.46 -7.64 -9.53
C ILE A 4 5.55 -7.99 -10.73
N THR A 5 4.55 -8.85 -10.54
CA THR A 5 3.55 -9.20 -11.57
C THR A 5 2.15 -8.65 -11.26
N SER A 6 1.99 -7.98 -10.12
CA SER A 6 0.69 -7.57 -9.57
C SER A 6 0.47 -6.04 -9.55
N VAL A 7 1.30 -5.26 -10.26
CA VAL A 7 1.18 -3.79 -10.34
C VAL A 7 -0.13 -3.42 -11.03
N PHE A 8 -0.88 -2.50 -10.44
CA PHE A 8 -2.11 -1.96 -11.02
C PHE A 8 -2.34 -0.51 -10.56
N SER A 9 -3.14 0.26 -11.28
CA SER A 9 -3.57 1.59 -10.84
C SER A 9 -4.88 1.47 -10.07
N VAL A 10 -4.93 2.02 -8.85
CA VAL A 10 -6.19 2.17 -8.11
C VAL A 10 -7.01 3.25 -8.80
N PRO A 11 -8.27 3.01 -9.21
CA PRO A 11 -9.06 4.04 -9.88
C PRO A 11 -9.26 5.28 -8.99
N GLY A 12 -8.95 6.45 -9.54
CA GLY A 12 -8.86 7.72 -8.80
C GLY A 12 -7.45 8.07 -8.29
N ALA A 13 -6.49 7.14 -8.36
CA ALA A 13 -5.08 7.44 -8.12
C ALA A 13 -4.42 8.09 -9.34
N LEU A 14 -3.29 8.77 -9.12
CA LEU A 14 -2.50 9.43 -10.17
C LEU A 14 -1.79 8.44 -11.12
N GLY A 15 -1.69 7.17 -10.72
CA GLY A 15 -1.05 6.09 -11.47
C GLY A 15 -0.74 4.90 -10.56
N SER A 16 -0.12 3.87 -11.12
CA SER A 16 0.34 2.70 -10.35
C SER A 16 1.65 2.94 -9.60
N ASN A 17 2.37 4.00 -9.95
CA ASN A 17 3.55 4.51 -9.26
C ASN A 17 3.37 6.02 -9.11
N SER A 18 3.31 6.52 -7.88
CA SER A 18 3.04 7.94 -7.60
C SER A 18 3.67 8.37 -6.28
N ALA A 19 3.99 9.67 -6.18
CA ALA A 19 4.50 10.28 -4.97
C ALA A 19 3.36 10.74 -4.07
N TYR A 20 3.41 10.36 -2.81
CA TYR A 20 2.48 10.81 -1.78
C TYR A 20 3.25 11.39 -0.60
N VAL A 21 2.66 12.36 0.09
CA VAL A 21 3.29 13.04 1.23
C VAL A 21 2.55 12.64 2.49
N ASN A 22 3.28 12.21 3.52
CA ASN A 22 2.69 11.94 4.83
C ASN A 22 2.51 13.25 5.62
N PRO A 23 1.76 13.25 6.74
CA PRO A 23 1.53 14.46 7.55
C PRO A 23 2.79 15.12 8.12
N HIS A 24 3.90 14.37 8.19
CA HIS A 24 5.20 14.87 8.64
C HIS A 24 6.03 15.47 7.50
N GLY A 25 5.49 15.58 6.30
CA GLY A 25 6.17 16.14 5.12
C GLY A 25 7.10 15.16 4.40
N ALA A 26 7.13 13.88 4.78
CA ALA A 26 7.95 12.88 4.11
C ALA A 26 7.29 12.42 2.80
N VAL A 27 8.06 12.43 1.71
CA VAL A 27 7.63 11.99 0.39
C VAL A 27 7.88 10.49 0.24
N HIS A 28 6.85 9.75 -0.15
CA HIS A 28 6.88 8.33 -0.43
C HIS A 28 6.51 8.07 -1.89
N GLN A 29 7.48 7.61 -2.68
CA GLN A 29 7.22 7.00 -3.98
C GLN A 29 6.58 5.64 -3.72
N THR A 30 5.31 5.48 -4.10
CA THR A 30 4.48 4.34 -3.73
C THR A 30 3.98 3.64 -4.99
N ILE A 31 4.22 2.33 -5.04
CA ILE A 31 3.77 1.43 -6.10
C ILE A 31 2.59 0.60 -5.59
N THR A 32 1.48 0.60 -6.32
CA THR A 32 0.27 -0.15 -5.95
C THR A 32 0.28 -1.56 -6.52
N LEU A 33 0.19 -2.55 -5.63
CA LEU A 33 0.23 -3.99 -5.93
C LEU A 33 -1.05 -4.68 -5.46
N ARG A 34 -1.55 -5.66 -6.22
CA ARG A 34 -2.69 -6.50 -5.80
C ARG A 34 -2.33 -7.49 -4.69
N SER A 35 -1.07 -7.92 -4.66
CA SER A 35 -0.60 -8.91 -3.69
C SER A 35 0.89 -8.72 -3.41
N VAL A 36 1.30 -9.20 -2.24
CA VAL A 36 2.68 -9.25 -1.75
C VAL A 36 3.01 -10.67 -1.27
N SER A 37 4.29 -10.97 -1.08
CA SER A 37 4.72 -12.27 -0.55
C SER A 37 4.11 -12.53 0.83
N SER A 38 3.81 -13.80 1.15
CA SER A 38 3.31 -14.23 2.46
C SER A 38 4.30 -14.02 3.62
N SER A 39 5.55 -13.66 3.33
CA SER A 39 6.63 -13.43 4.31
C SER A 39 6.63 -12.02 4.92
N VAL A 40 5.60 -11.22 4.66
CA VAL A 40 5.41 -9.88 5.24
C VAL A 40 4.53 -9.94 6.48
N ALA A 41 4.68 -8.97 7.36
CA ALA A 41 3.87 -8.82 8.56
C ALA A 41 3.14 -7.48 8.55
N LEU A 42 1.90 -7.45 9.07
CA LEU A 42 1.20 -6.20 9.35
C LEU A 42 1.51 -5.74 10.76
N GLU A 43 1.51 -4.43 10.95
CA GLU A 43 1.50 -3.85 12.29
C GLU A 43 0.30 -4.37 13.09
N ALA A 44 0.48 -4.58 14.39
CA ALA A 44 -0.58 -5.06 15.28
C ALA A 44 -1.70 -4.03 15.51
N SER A 45 -1.49 -2.78 15.08
CA SER A 45 -2.46 -1.70 15.18
C SER A 45 -3.67 -1.94 14.24
N LEU A 46 -4.83 -1.41 14.63
CA LEU A 46 -6.01 -1.46 13.77
C LEU A 46 -5.82 -0.55 12.54
N PRO A 47 -6.38 -0.91 11.36
CA PRO A 47 -6.37 -0.02 10.20
C PRO A 47 -7.00 1.34 10.50
N THR A 48 -6.42 2.41 9.97
CA THR A 48 -6.92 3.78 10.16
C THR A 48 -7.16 4.51 8.84
N LEU A 49 -8.18 5.37 8.82
CA LEU A 49 -8.46 6.30 7.71
C LEU A 49 -7.65 7.60 7.81
N THR A 50 -7.02 7.86 8.97
CA THR A 50 -6.25 9.08 9.23
C THR A 50 -5.22 9.30 8.14
N ASP A 51 -5.30 10.45 7.45
CA ASP A 51 -4.36 10.85 6.40
C ASP A 51 -4.20 9.85 5.25
N THR A 52 -5.24 9.08 4.96
CA THR A 52 -5.21 8.13 3.83
C THR A 52 -5.00 8.85 2.50
N TRP A 53 -4.12 8.30 1.67
CA TRP A 53 -3.92 8.75 0.29
C TRP A 53 -5.00 8.24 -0.68
N PHE A 54 -5.74 7.20 -0.26
CA PHE A 54 -6.75 6.54 -1.07
C PHE A 54 -8.09 6.64 -0.35
N PRO A 55 -8.95 7.61 -0.71
CA PRO A 55 -10.24 7.81 -0.06
C PRO A 55 -11.06 6.52 0.02
N GLY A 56 -11.62 6.23 1.20
CA GLY A 56 -12.38 5.01 1.48
C GLY A 56 -11.53 3.82 1.94
N TYR A 57 -10.20 3.89 1.83
CA TYR A 57 -9.31 2.83 2.30
C TYR A 57 -8.61 3.23 3.60
N ALA A 58 -8.78 2.42 4.62
CA ALA A 58 -7.92 2.48 5.80
C ALA A 58 -6.60 1.78 5.53
N TRP A 59 -5.54 2.23 6.19
CA TRP A 59 -4.21 1.68 6.02
C TRP A 59 -3.65 1.08 7.31
N THR A 60 -2.81 0.06 7.15
CA THR A 60 -1.99 -0.55 8.21
C THR A 60 -0.56 -0.67 7.72
N VAL A 61 0.42 -0.36 8.58
CA VAL A 61 1.84 -0.45 8.21
C VAL A 61 2.21 -1.91 7.92
N LEU A 62 3.01 -2.11 6.87
CA LEU A 62 3.48 -3.39 6.39
C LEU A 62 5.00 -3.48 6.57
N TYR A 63 5.46 -4.56 7.17
CA TYR A 63 6.87 -4.85 7.45
C TYR A 63 7.34 -6.10 6.71
N CYS A 64 8.63 -6.13 6.39
CA CYS A 64 9.32 -7.34 5.94
C CYS A 64 9.55 -8.27 7.14
N GLY A 65 9.82 -9.56 6.89
CA GLY A 65 10.29 -10.48 7.93
C GLY A 65 11.58 -10.03 8.64
N CYS A 66 12.35 -9.10 8.06
CA CYS A 66 13.51 -8.47 8.72
C CYS A 66 13.15 -7.26 9.61
N GLY A 67 11.87 -6.87 9.71
CA GLY A 67 11.41 -5.72 10.50
C GLY A 67 11.43 -4.38 9.76
N GLU A 68 11.99 -4.32 8.55
CA GLU A 68 11.99 -3.09 7.75
C GLU A 68 10.59 -2.73 7.23
N HIS A 69 10.25 -1.45 7.29
CA HIS A 69 8.99 -0.93 6.75
C HIS A 69 8.97 -1.11 5.21
N LEU A 70 7.98 -1.81 4.68
CA LEU A 70 7.82 -2.00 3.24
C LEU A 70 6.84 -1.00 2.63
N GLY A 71 5.81 -0.65 3.37
CA GLY A 71 4.74 0.26 2.94
C GLY A 71 3.48 -0.01 3.74
N TRP A 72 2.33 -0.08 3.07
CA TRP A 72 1.04 -0.20 3.73
C TRP A 72 0.11 -1.18 3.03
N LYS A 73 -0.74 -1.86 3.79
CA LYS A 73 -1.94 -2.52 3.27
C LYS A 73 -3.10 -1.53 3.35
N PHE A 74 -3.82 -1.37 2.25
CA PHE A 74 -5.03 -0.56 2.15
C PHE A 74 -6.25 -1.47 2.08
N THR A 75 -7.24 -1.24 2.93
CA THR A 75 -8.47 -2.04 3.00
C THR A 75 -9.68 -1.11 2.97
N LEU A 76 -10.62 -1.41 2.07
CA LEU A 76 -11.85 -0.64 1.90
C LEU A 76 -12.72 -0.77 3.15
N ILE A 77 -13.17 0.35 3.71
CA ILE A 77 -13.98 0.38 4.93
C ILE A 77 -15.42 0.79 4.60
N PRO A 78 -16.46 0.07 5.08
CA PRO A 78 -17.86 0.49 4.93
C PRO A 78 -18.11 1.90 5.51
N PRO A 79 -19.00 2.71 4.93
CA PRO A 79 -19.90 2.41 3.81
C PRO A 79 -19.28 2.71 2.44
N ALA A 80 -17.95 2.80 2.33
CA ALA A 80 -17.32 3.08 1.04
C ALA A 80 -17.61 1.94 0.05
N GLU A 81 -18.36 2.25 -1.00
CA GLU A 81 -18.64 1.34 -2.11
C GLU A 81 -17.87 1.80 -3.34
N ARG A 82 -17.20 0.87 -4.00
CA ARG A 82 -16.49 1.13 -5.26
C ARG A 82 -16.94 0.13 -6.31
N GLY A 83 -17.18 0.64 -7.53
CA GLY A 83 -17.64 -0.18 -8.66
C GLY A 83 -16.58 -1.11 -9.25
N ASP A 84 -15.34 -1.08 -8.77
CA ASP A 84 -14.19 -1.78 -9.36
C ASP A 84 -13.70 -2.99 -8.54
N SER A 85 -14.48 -3.42 -7.54
CA SER A 85 -14.25 -4.63 -6.73
C SER A 85 -12.91 -4.69 -5.99
N VAL A 86 -12.13 -3.60 -5.92
CA VAL A 86 -10.86 -3.58 -5.19
C VAL A 86 -11.16 -3.40 -3.70
N THR A 87 -11.28 -4.49 -2.96
CA THR A 87 -11.53 -4.43 -1.50
C THR A 87 -10.25 -4.26 -0.69
N GLU A 88 -9.11 -4.68 -1.23
CA GLU A 88 -7.80 -4.46 -0.63
C GLU A 88 -6.68 -4.39 -1.68
N PHE A 89 -5.59 -3.74 -1.31
CA PHE A 89 -4.34 -3.70 -2.07
C PHE A 89 -3.16 -3.26 -1.18
N TYR A 90 -1.96 -3.18 -1.76
CA TYR A 90 -0.75 -2.79 -1.05
C TYR A 90 -0.10 -1.59 -1.74
N GLY A 91 0.30 -0.59 -0.97
CA GLY A 91 1.15 0.51 -1.44
C GLY A 91 2.57 0.29 -0.93
N ILE A 92 3.48 -0.12 -1.80
CA ILE A 92 4.87 -0.44 -1.44
C ILE A 92 5.79 0.72 -1.78
N ARG A 93 6.67 1.07 -0.85
CA ARG A 93 7.67 2.12 -1.06
C ARG A 93 8.64 1.65 -2.14
N ALA A 94 8.86 2.45 -3.18
CA ALA A 94 9.82 2.13 -4.24
C ALA A 94 11.24 1.89 -3.67
N SER A 95 11.61 2.61 -2.60
CA SER A 95 12.88 2.43 -1.90
C SER A 95 13.00 1.11 -1.13
N ALA A 96 11.89 0.42 -0.86
CA ALA A 96 11.86 -0.88 -0.20
C ALA A 96 11.94 -2.05 -1.20
N LEU A 97 11.79 -1.77 -2.50
CA LEU A 97 11.98 -2.76 -3.54
C LEU A 97 13.46 -2.85 -3.89
N THR A 98 13.98 -4.06 -3.93
CA THR A 98 15.29 -4.36 -4.50
C THR A 98 15.08 -5.12 -5.79
N SER A 99 15.86 -4.81 -6.84
CA SER A 99 15.90 -5.65 -8.03
C SER A 99 16.64 -6.94 -7.69
N GLU A 100 16.08 -8.08 -8.08
CA GLU A 100 16.89 -9.27 -8.31
C GLU A 100 17.88 -8.92 -9.43
N ARG A 101 19.17 -9.21 -9.20
CA ARG A 101 20.16 -9.30 -10.28
C ARG A 101 20.15 -10.70 -10.85
#